data_AF-A0A0J1G5I0-F1
#
_entry.id   AF-A0A0J1G5I0-F1
#
_cell.length_a   1.000
_cell.length_b   1.000
_cell.length_c   1.000
_cell.angle_alpha   90.00
_cell.angle_beta   90.00
_cell.angle_gamma   90.00
#
_symmetry.space_group_name_H-M   'P 1'
#
loop_
_entity.id
_entity.type
_entity.pdbx_description
1 polymer ?
#
loop_
_entity_poly.entity_id
_entity_poly.type
_entity_poly.pdbx_seq_one_letter_code
_entity_poly.pdbx_strand_id
1 'polypeptide(L)'
;MKMREQALRPKTRHIQNKIIKISLIVLVLLCIGVVVYNRNYKPVFVPPDFDPAAQAGVPAPPENMSYGGIEAPQAFKFYIAGTLFQQEDGTVLQYLTNPEDSGVNLLCEIVDKNGEVLYKSGLIQPGYYLERLDPIKKIKNEAIEVDVKVYAYEPETYYSKGVISLGNTLQPW
;
A
#
# COMPACT_ATOMS: atom_id res chain seq x y z
N MET A 1 47.29 -72.84 -28.47
CA MET A 1 46.45 -72.37 -27.34
C MET A 1 46.48 -70.84 -27.33
N LYS A 2 45.43 -70.17 -27.83
CA LYS A 2 45.29 -68.71 -27.80
C LYS A 2 44.14 -68.37 -26.84
N MET A 3 44.46 -67.75 -25.70
CA MET A 3 43.44 -67.16 -24.82
C MET A 3 42.77 -66.01 -25.56
N ARG A 4 41.43 -66.02 -25.62
CA ARG A 4 40.64 -64.87 -26.05
C ARG A 4 40.57 -63.88 -24.89
N GLU A 5 41.24 -62.76 -25.05
CA GLU A 5 41.13 -61.62 -24.16
C GLU A 5 39.77 -60.94 -24.41
N GLN A 6 38.85 -61.05 -23.46
CA GLN A 6 37.58 -60.32 -23.52
C GLN A 6 37.81 -58.87 -23.07
N ALA A 7 37.77 -57.94 -24.02
CA ALA A 7 37.79 -56.52 -23.73
C ALA A 7 36.51 -56.09 -22.99
N LEU A 8 36.64 -55.77 -21.70
CA LEU A 8 35.59 -55.16 -20.88
C LEU A 8 35.30 -53.74 -21.38
N ARG A 9 34.33 -53.59 -22.30
CA ARG A 9 33.80 -52.27 -22.70
C ARG A 9 33.03 -51.62 -21.53
N PRO A 10 33.10 -50.29 -21.35
CA PRO A 10 33.03 -49.68 -20.03
C PRO A 10 31.58 -49.54 -19.54
N LYS A 11 31.22 -50.36 -18.55
CA LYS A 11 29.99 -50.28 -17.75
C LYS A 11 29.73 -48.85 -17.20
N THR A 12 30.78 -48.04 -17.10
CA THR A 12 30.85 -46.65 -16.62
C THR A 12 30.01 -45.67 -17.44
N ARG A 13 30.00 -45.75 -18.78
CA ARG A 13 29.28 -44.79 -19.64
C ARG A 13 27.76 -44.91 -19.52
N HIS A 14 27.28 -46.14 -19.30
CA HIS A 14 25.86 -46.43 -19.15
C HIS A 14 25.31 -45.99 -17.79
N ILE A 15 26.16 -45.99 -16.75
CA ILE A 15 25.85 -45.49 -15.40
C ILE A 15 25.85 -43.96 -15.40
N GLN A 16 26.83 -43.31 -16.04
CA GLN A 16 26.89 -41.85 -16.19
C GLN A 16 25.65 -41.28 -16.92
N ASN A 17 25.22 -41.90 -18.02
CA ASN A 17 24.01 -41.47 -18.73
C ASN A 17 22.73 -41.63 -17.90
N LYS A 18 22.67 -42.63 -17.00
CA LYS A 18 21.54 -42.78 -16.07
C LYS A 18 21.55 -41.67 -15.03
N ILE A 19 22.71 -41.35 -14.46
CA ILE A 19 22.86 -40.27 -13.49
C ILE A 19 22.45 -38.92 -14.11
N ILE A 20 22.93 -38.62 -15.32
CA ILE A 20 22.56 -37.37 -16.02
C ILE A 20 21.05 -37.26 -16.22
N LYS A 21 20.37 -38.34 -16.66
CA LYS A 21 18.92 -38.35 -16.84
C LYS A 21 18.17 -38.14 -15.51
N ILE A 22 18.62 -38.79 -14.43
CA ILE A 22 18.02 -38.63 -13.10
C ILE A 22 18.18 -37.20 -12.61
N SER A 23 19.38 -36.61 -12.71
CA SER A 23 19.62 -35.22 -12.34
C SER A 23 18.75 -34.25 -13.13
N LEU A 24 18.54 -34.50 -14.42
CA LEU A 24 17.68 -33.66 -15.26
C LEU A 24 16.21 -33.74 -14.83
N ILE A 25 15.72 -34.94 -14.49
CA ILE A 25 14.36 -35.13 -13.97
C ILE A 25 14.19 -34.42 -12.63
N VAL A 26 15.16 -34.56 -11.72
CA VAL A 26 15.11 -33.87 -10.41
C VAL A 26 15.11 -32.35 -10.57
N LEU A 27 15.92 -31.82 -11.49
CA LEU A 27 15.94 -30.39 -11.79
C LEU A 27 14.60 -29.91 -12.35
N VAL A 28 14.00 -30.65 -13.29
CA VAL A 28 12.68 -30.31 -13.85
C VAL A 28 11.60 -30.34 -12.76
N LEU A 29 11.62 -31.32 -11.86
CA LEU A 29 10.68 -31.39 -10.74
C LEU A 29 10.86 -30.23 -9.76
N LEU A 30 12.10 -29.81 -9.47
CA LEU A 30 12.40 -28.62 -8.67
C LEU A 30 11.85 -27.35 -9.32
N CYS A 31 12.07 -27.16 -10.63
CA CYS A 31 11.54 -26.00 -11.36
C CYS A 31 10.00 -25.98 -11.34
N ILE A 32 9.34 -27.13 -11.54
CA ILE A 32 7.89 -27.25 -11.43
C ILE A 32 7.44 -26.90 -10.00
N GLY A 33 8.14 -27.40 -8.98
CA GLY A 33 7.88 -27.08 -7.58
C GLY A 33 7.94 -25.58 -7.29
N VAL A 34 8.96 -24.88 -7.80
CA VAL A 34 9.10 -23.42 -7.63
C VAL A 34 7.98 -22.66 -8.35
N VAL A 35 7.63 -23.07 -9.57
CA VAL A 35 6.52 -22.44 -10.31
C VAL A 35 5.18 -22.64 -9.59
N VAL A 36 4.92 -23.85 -9.07
CA VAL A 36 3.71 -24.14 -8.29
C VAL A 36 3.71 -23.36 -6.99
N TYR A 37 4.83 -23.31 -6.27
CA TYR A 37 4.97 -22.53 -5.04
C TYR A 37 4.70 -21.04 -5.29
N ASN A 38 5.37 -20.43 -6.27
CA ASN A 38 5.20 -19.01 -6.58
C ASN A 38 3.78 -18.68 -7.05
N ARG A 39 3.10 -19.59 -7.77
CA ARG A 39 1.69 -19.41 -8.17
C ARG A 39 0.72 -19.46 -6.98
N ASN A 40 1.05 -20.23 -5.95
CA ASN A 40 0.19 -20.41 -4.77
C ASN A 40 0.62 -19.55 -3.58
N TYR A 41 1.77 -18.88 -3.67
CA TYR A 41 2.24 -17.98 -2.64
C TYR A 41 1.30 -16.78 -2.56
N LYS A 42 0.54 -16.70 -1.48
CA LYS A 42 -0.23 -15.53 -1.10
C LYS A 42 0.55 -14.81 -0.01
N PRO A 43 1.17 -13.64 -0.26
CA PRO A 43 1.81 -12.89 0.80
C PRO A 43 0.78 -12.59 1.89
N VAL A 44 1.20 -12.67 3.15
CA VAL A 44 0.39 -12.23 4.28
C VAL A 44 0.18 -10.74 4.12
N PHE A 45 -1.08 -10.30 4.10
CA PHE A 45 -1.41 -8.89 4.05
C PHE A 45 -0.96 -8.24 5.35
N VAL A 46 -0.14 -7.20 5.25
CA VAL A 46 0.26 -6.36 6.38
C VAL A 46 -0.51 -5.05 6.24
N PRO A 47 -1.43 -4.74 7.18
CA PRO A 47 -2.17 -3.49 7.13
C PRO A 47 -1.25 -2.28 7.33
N PRO A 48 -1.63 -1.09 6.86
CA PRO A 48 -0.92 0.14 7.23
C PRO A 48 -0.98 0.35 8.75
N ASP A 49 0.08 0.92 9.31
CA ASP A 49 0.10 1.34 10.71
C ASP A 49 -0.86 2.51 10.95
N PHE A 50 -1.29 2.68 12.21
CA PHE A 50 -2.00 3.88 12.63
C PHE A 50 -1.09 5.11 12.55
N ASP A 51 -1.67 6.25 12.21
CA ASP A 51 -0.93 7.49 12.09
C ASP A 51 -0.47 7.97 13.49
N PRO A 52 0.85 8.09 13.74
CA PRO A 52 1.36 8.50 15.05
C PRO A 52 1.04 9.95 15.40
N ALA A 53 0.70 10.79 14.41
CA ALA A 53 0.29 12.17 14.62
C ALA A 53 -1.23 12.32 14.81
N ALA A 54 -2.00 11.24 14.73
CA ALA A 54 -3.43 11.27 15.01
C ALA A 54 -3.70 11.50 16.51
N GLN A 55 -4.62 12.40 16.81
CA GLN A 55 -4.99 12.81 18.15
C GLN A 55 -6.45 12.46 18.42
N ALA A 56 -6.78 12.14 19.68
CA ALA A 56 -8.16 11.88 20.07
C ALA A 56 -8.97 13.18 20.13
N GLY A 57 -10.23 13.14 19.70
CA GLY A 57 -11.18 14.25 19.81
C GLY A 57 -11.49 14.94 18.48
N VAL A 58 -11.80 16.23 18.57
CA VAL A 58 -12.23 17.07 17.45
C VAL A 58 -11.26 18.24 17.29
N PRO A 59 -10.75 18.52 16.08
CA PRO A 59 -9.83 19.62 15.85
C PRO A 59 -10.51 20.99 16.00
N ALA A 60 -9.69 22.02 16.15
CA ALA A 60 -10.07 23.42 15.99
C ALA A 60 -9.36 24.03 14.76
N PRO A 61 -9.79 23.70 13.53
CA PRO A 61 -9.17 24.26 12.33
C PRO A 61 -9.42 25.77 12.24
N PRO A 62 -8.48 26.52 11.66
CA PRO A 62 -8.69 27.94 11.34
C PRO A 62 -9.94 28.17 10.47
N GLU A 63 -10.64 29.29 10.69
CA GLU A 63 -11.92 29.59 10.02
C GLU A 63 -11.82 29.59 8.48
N ASN A 64 -10.65 29.91 7.93
CA ASN A 64 -10.42 29.98 6.49
C ASN A 64 -10.25 28.62 5.80
N MET A 65 -10.30 27.50 6.53
CA MET A 65 -10.02 26.17 5.98
C MET A 65 -11.27 25.41 5.50
N SER A 66 -12.47 26.01 5.62
CA SER A 66 -13.73 25.43 5.17
C SER A 66 -13.94 23.99 5.67
N TYR A 67 -13.81 23.78 6.99
CA TYR A 67 -13.96 22.47 7.60
C TYR A 67 -15.42 22.02 7.63
N GLY A 68 -15.70 20.82 7.12
CA GLY A 68 -17.06 20.31 6.98
C GLY A 68 -17.14 18.79 6.92
N GLY A 69 -18.35 18.27 7.12
CA GLY A 69 -18.65 16.84 7.09
C GLY A 69 -18.98 16.32 5.69
N ILE A 70 -18.53 15.11 5.40
CA ILE A 70 -18.81 14.36 4.18
C ILE A 70 -19.37 13.01 4.58
N GLU A 71 -20.54 12.67 4.03
CA GLU A 71 -21.17 11.37 4.20
C GLU A 71 -21.14 10.61 2.87
N ALA A 72 -20.37 9.53 2.82
CA ALA A 72 -20.40 8.61 1.70
C ALA A 72 -21.70 7.78 1.80
N PRO A 73 -22.54 7.74 0.75
CA PRO A 73 -23.80 7.00 0.79
C PRO A 73 -23.57 5.54 1.24
N GLN A 74 -24.10 5.19 2.41
CA GLN A 74 -24.11 3.85 3.01
C GLN A 74 -22.73 3.24 3.35
N ALA A 75 -21.64 4.03 3.37
CA ALA A 75 -20.30 3.47 3.53
C ALA A 75 -19.57 3.97 4.79
N PHE A 76 -19.44 5.29 4.95
CA PHE A 76 -18.73 5.92 6.06
C PHE A 76 -18.93 7.44 6.03
N LYS A 77 -18.54 8.11 7.12
CA LYS A 77 -18.53 9.57 7.22
C LYS A 77 -17.22 10.07 7.81
N PHE A 78 -16.86 11.29 7.47
CA PHE A 78 -15.67 11.97 7.98
C PHE A 78 -15.84 13.48 7.90
N TYR A 79 -14.97 14.23 8.57
CA TYR A 79 -14.90 15.68 8.45
C TYR A 79 -13.52 16.08 7.95
N ILE A 80 -13.43 17.08 7.10
CA ILE A 80 -12.16 17.46 6.47
C ILE A 80 -12.11 18.96 6.18
N ALA A 81 -10.91 19.57 6.22
CA ALA A 81 -10.72 20.90 5.66
C ALA A 81 -10.87 20.86 4.13
N GLY A 82 -11.71 21.74 3.59
CA GLY A 82 -11.90 21.90 2.16
C GLY A 82 -10.79 22.70 1.46
N THR A 83 -9.94 23.41 2.21
CA THR A 83 -8.83 24.18 1.66
C THR A 83 -7.49 23.59 2.08
N LEU A 84 -6.55 23.49 1.14
CA LEU A 84 -5.23 22.91 1.34
C LEU A 84 -4.15 23.98 1.20
N PHE A 85 -3.40 24.23 2.27
CA PHE A 85 -2.27 25.15 2.27
C PHE A 85 -0.98 24.40 2.60
N GLN A 86 -0.04 24.43 1.67
CA GLN A 86 1.33 24.03 1.99
C GLN A 86 1.88 24.97 3.08
N GLN A 87 2.76 24.44 3.90
CA GLN A 87 3.51 25.17 4.93
C GLN A 87 4.97 25.32 4.48
N GLU A 88 5.70 26.26 5.08
CA GLU A 88 7.11 26.52 4.74
C GLU A 88 8.01 25.28 4.91
N ASP A 89 7.68 24.39 5.85
CA ASP A 89 8.37 23.11 6.09
C ASP A 89 7.98 22.00 5.08
N GLY A 90 7.09 22.30 4.14
CA GLY A 90 6.60 21.40 3.11
C GLY A 90 5.41 20.54 3.55
N THR A 91 4.97 20.63 4.80
CA THR A 91 3.77 19.94 5.27
C THR A 91 2.49 20.59 4.73
N VAL A 92 1.35 19.93 4.90
CA VAL A 92 0.04 20.50 4.53
C VAL A 92 -0.93 20.37 5.69
N LEU A 93 -1.67 21.44 5.98
CA LEU A 93 -2.79 21.40 6.92
C LEU A 93 -3.99 20.75 6.24
N GLN A 94 -4.50 19.67 6.82
CA GLN A 94 -5.58 18.86 6.24
C GLN A 94 -6.80 18.73 7.17
N TYR A 95 -6.59 18.71 8.48
CA TYR A 95 -7.66 18.53 9.49
C TYR A 95 -8.69 17.47 9.08
N LEU A 96 -8.26 16.22 8.98
CA LEU A 96 -9.13 15.08 8.72
C LEU A 96 -9.58 14.46 10.04
N THR A 97 -10.88 14.32 10.25
CA THR A 97 -11.47 13.73 11.46
C THR A 97 -12.28 12.50 11.12
N ASN A 98 -11.98 11.42 11.82
CA ASN A 98 -12.77 10.21 11.83
C ASN A 98 -13.70 10.24 13.05
N PRO A 99 -15.01 10.50 12.91
CA PRO A 99 -15.91 10.61 14.05
C PRO A 99 -16.06 9.26 14.77
N GLU A 100 -16.38 9.29 16.07
CA GLU A 100 -16.47 8.09 16.94
C GLU A 100 -17.43 7.02 16.40
N ASP A 101 -18.49 7.43 15.70
CA ASP A 101 -19.53 6.56 15.16
C ASP A 101 -19.35 6.23 13.67
N SER A 102 -18.16 6.44 13.10
CA SER A 102 -17.89 6.10 11.69
C SER A 102 -17.89 4.59 11.41
N GLY A 103 -17.51 3.77 12.40
CA GLY A 103 -17.38 2.32 12.27
C GLY A 103 -16.25 1.83 11.34
N VAL A 104 -15.37 2.72 10.88
CA VAL A 104 -14.28 2.41 9.94
C VAL A 104 -12.97 3.09 10.34
N ASN A 105 -11.84 2.52 9.92
CA ASN A 105 -10.56 3.22 9.91
C ASN A 105 -10.44 4.03 8.60
N LEU A 106 -9.92 5.25 8.68
CA LEU A 106 -9.71 6.12 7.52
C LEU A 106 -8.23 6.20 7.16
N LEU A 107 -7.93 6.40 5.88
CA LEU A 107 -6.59 6.74 5.38
C LEU A 107 -6.72 7.85 4.33
N CYS A 108 -5.84 8.83 4.38
CA CYS A 108 -5.81 9.95 3.43
C CYS A 108 -4.62 9.85 2.50
N GLU A 109 -4.83 10.08 1.21
CA GLU A 109 -3.78 10.36 0.25
C GLU A 109 -4.12 11.63 -0.51
N ILE A 110 -3.14 12.50 -0.73
CA ILE A 110 -3.25 13.62 -1.66
C ILE A 110 -2.41 13.26 -2.88
N VAL A 111 -3.06 13.18 -4.05
CA VAL A 111 -2.42 12.75 -5.29
C VAL A 111 -2.45 13.85 -6.34
N ASP A 112 -1.43 13.93 -7.18
CA ASP A 112 -1.42 14.84 -8.32
C ASP A 112 -2.25 14.30 -9.50
N LYS A 113 -2.40 15.11 -10.56
CA LYS A 113 -3.11 14.73 -11.79
C LYS A 113 -2.56 13.49 -12.51
N ASN A 114 -1.32 13.10 -12.24
CA ASN A 114 -0.70 11.90 -12.82
C ASN A 114 -0.92 10.66 -11.93
N GLY A 115 -1.61 10.82 -10.80
CA GLY A 115 -1.83 9.78 -9.80
C GLY A 115 -0.65 9.57 -8.85
N GLU A 116 0.32 10.48 -8.83
CA GLU A 116 1.46 10.40 -7.91
C GLU A 116 1.07 10.88 -6.52
N VAL A 117 1.37 10.07 -5.50
CA VAL A 117 1.07 10.41 -4.10
C VAL A 117 2.07 11.46 -3.59
N LEU A 118 1.55 12.61 -3.18
CA LEU A 118 2.31 13.73 -2.63
C LEU A 118 2.35 13.68 -1.10
N TYR A 119 1.22 13.33 -0.48
CA TYR A 119 1.04 13.19 0.96
C TYR A 119 0.24 11.93 1.27
N LYS A 120 0.53 11.29 2.41
CA LYS A 120 -0.17 10.09 2.86
C LYS A 120 -0.19 10.00 4.38
N SER A 121 -1.35 9.67 4.95
CA SER A 121 -1.48 9.37 6.37
C SER A 121 -1.26 7.88 6.65
N GLY A 122 -1.05 7.55 7.92
CA GLY A 122 -1.40 6.24 8.46
C GLY A 122 -2.92 6.06 8.60
N LEU A 123 -3.35 4.98 9.25
CA LEU A 123 -4.76 4.78 9.60
C LEU A 123 -5.17 5.74 10.73
N ILE A 124 -6.38 6.29 10.61
CA ILE A 124 -7.03 7.13 11.62
C ILE A 124 -8.23 6.34 12.12
N GLN A 125 -8.23 5.95 13.39
CA GLN A 125 -9.33 5.20 14.01
C GLN A 125 -10.51 6.10 14.37
N PRO A 126 -11.72 5.55 14.60
CA PRO A 126 -12.87 6.33 15.06
C PRO A 126 -12.55 7.13 16.34
N GLY A 127 -13.02 8.38 16.38
CA GLY A 127 -12.78 9.32 17.49
C GLY A 127 -11.44 10.06 17.42
N TYR A 128 -10.67 9.90 16.35
CA TYR A 128 -9.37 10.55 16.16
C TYR A 128 -9.38 11.48 14.95
N TYR A 129 -8.45 12.42 14.95
CA TYR A 129 -8.24 13.35 13.87
C TYR A 129 -6.74 13.57 13.60
N LEU A 130 -6.44 14.04 12.39
CA LEU A 130 -5.10 14.36 11.93
C LEU A 130 -5.09 15.80 11.40
N GLU A 131 -4.23 16.64 11.96
CA GLU A 131 -4.15 18.05 11.59
C GLU A 131 -3.36 18.27 10.30
N ARG A 132 -2.31 17.48 10.12
CA ARG A 132 -1.24 17.75 9.16
C ARG A 132 -0.74 16.48 8.51
N LEU A 133 -0.30 16.59 7.26
CA LEU A 133 0.41 15.54 6.56
C LEU A 133 1.83 15.97 6.22
N ASP A 134 2.76 15.03 6.40
CA ASP A 134 4.13 15.18 5.96
C ASP A 134 4.27 14.85 4.46
N PRO A 135 5.11 15.59 3.73
CA PRO A 135 5.32 15.34 2.32
C PRO A 135 6.17 14.08 2.12
N ILE A 136 5.78 13.23 1.16
CA ILE A 136 6.56 12.04 0.79
C ILE A 136 7.86 12.43 0.07
N LYS A 137 7.86 13.59 -0.57
CA LYS A 137 8.97 14.13 -1.35
C LYS A 137 8.93 15.65 -1.35
N LYS A 138 10.00 16.29 -1.81
CA LYS A 138 9.99 17.74 -2.02
C LYS A 138 8.92 18.14 -3.05
N ILE A 139 7.98 18.96 -2.64
CA ILE A 139 6.92 19.53 -3.47
C ILE A 139 7.27 20.99 -3.76
N LYS A 140 6.98 21.45 -4.97
CA LYS A 140 7.25 22.84 -5.38
C LYS A 140 6.27 23.79 -4.71
N ASN A 141 6.73 25.01 -4.43
CA ASN A 141 5.87 26.09 -3.94
C ASN A 141 5.05 26.73 -5.06
N GLU A 142 4.13 25.97 -5.64
CA GLU A 142 3.23 26.45 -6.67
C GLU A 142 1.84 25.85 -6.44
N ALA A 143 0.82 26.48 -7.01
CA ALA A 143 -0.52 25.92 -6.97
C ALA A 143 -0.57 24.63 -7.80
N ILE A 144 -1.04 23.53 -7.22
CA ILE A 144 -1.10 22.21 -7.86
C ILE A 144 -2.53 21.66 -7.76
N GLU A 145 -3.11 21.28 -8.89
CA GLU A 145 -4.35 20.50 -8.91
C GLU A 145 -4.11 19.10 -8.35
N VAL A 146 -4.92 18.71 -7.37
CA VAL A 146 -4.78 17.45 -6.64
C VAL A 146 -6.14 16.82 -6.39
N ASP A 147 -6.14 15.50 -6.14
CA ASP A 147 -7.26 14.79 -5.56
C ASP A 147 -6.92 14.40 -4.12
N VAL A 148 -7.79 14.76 -3.17
CA VAL A 148 -7.75 14.23 -1.81
C VAL A 148 -8.59 12.97 -1.76
N LYS A 149 -7.94 11.83 -1.54
CA LYS A 149 -8.55 10.51 -1.46
C LYS A 149 -8.65 10.07 -0.01
N VAL A 150 -9.87 9.85 0.45
CA VAL A 150 -10.16 9.28 1.77
C VAL A 150 -10.67 7.86 1.59
N TYR A 151 -9.84 6.90 1.99
CA TYR A 151 -10.15 5.48 1.98
C TYR A 151 -10.76 5.08 3.31
N ALA A 152 -11.72 4.17 3.27
CA ALA A 152 -12.30 3.56 4.46
C ALA A 152 -12.03 2.06 4.49
N TYR A 153 -11.67 1.57 5.67
CA TYR A 153 -11.38 0.18 5.93
C TYR A 153 -12.18 -0.32 7.12
N GLU A 154 -12.71 -1.53 7.00
CA GLU A 154 -13.26 -2.24 8.16
C GLU A 154 -12.16 -2.47 9.20
N PRO A 155 -12.42 -2.19 10.49
CA PRO A 155 -11.49 -2.53 11.57
C PRO A 155 -11.19 -4.05 11.57
N GLU A 156 -9.98 -4.42 12.00
CA GLU A 156 -9.47 -5.81 12.07
C GLU A 156 -9.27 -6.53 10.72
N THR A 157 -10.24 -6.46 9.81
CA THR A 157 -10.21 -7.20 8.54
C THR A 157 -9.60 -6.40 7.39
N TYR A 158 -9.55 -5.08 7.52
CA TYR A 158 -9.04 -4.14 6.52
C TYR A 158 -9.71 -4.26 5.15
N TYR A 159 -10.92 -4.83 5.10
CA TYR A 159 -11.73 -4.83 3.89
C TYR A 159 -12.10 -3.39 3.54
N SER A 160 -11.82 -3.00 2.29
CA SER A 160 -12.17 -1.68 1.79
C SER A 160 -13.69 -1.49 1.82
N LYS A 161 -14.13 -0.39 2.43
CA LYS A 161 -15.51 0.10 2.40
C LYS A 161 -15.73 1.17 1.32
N GLY A 162 -14.69 1.45 0.53
CA GLY A 162 -14.73 2.42 -0.55
C GLY A 162 -13.71 3.54 -0.38
N VAL A 163 -13.75 4.47 -1.33
CA VAL A 163 -12.92 5.66 -1.38
C VAL A 163 -13.75 6.84 -1.86
N ILE A 164 -13.57 8.00 -1.23
CA ILE A 164 -14.08 9.28 -1.72
C ILE A 164 -12.89 10.08 -2.26
N SER A 165 -13.05 10.62 -3.47
CA SER A 165 -12.06 11.49 -4.12
C SER A 165 -12.62 12.90 -4.22
N LEU A 166 -11.89 13.87 -3.70
CA LEU A 166 -12.26 15.28 -3.68
C LEU A 166 -11.23 16.06 -4.49
N GLY A 167 -11.66 16.60 -5.62
CA GLY A 167 -10.83 17.50 -6.42
C GLY A 167 -10.54 18.78 -5.64
N ASN A 168 -9.28 19.21 -5.62
CA ASN A 168 -8.84 20.37 -4.87
C ASN A 168 -7.62 21.03 -5.56
N THR A 169 -7.19 22.17 -5.02
CA THR A 169 -5.93 22.82 -5.38
C THR A 169 -5.09 23.01 -4.12
N LEU A 170 -3.93 22.35 -4.09
CA LEU A 170 -2.91 22.59 -3.09
C LEU A 170 -2.33 23.99 -3.32
N GLN A 171 -2.58 24.90 -2.38
CA GLN A 171 -2.07 26.26 -2.44
C GLN A 171 -0.62 26.33 -1.95
N PRO A 172 0.20 27.22 -2.55
CA PRO A 172 1.53 27.54 -2.04
C PRO A 172 1.45 28.16 -0.63
N TRP A 173 2.58 28.18 0.09
CA TRP A 173 2.71 28.89 1.36
C TRP A 173 3.02 30.38 1.17
#